data_AF-A0A9Q4HX18-F1
#
_entry.id   AF-A0A9Q4HX18-F1
#
_cell.length_a   1.000
_cell.length_b   1.000
_cell.length_c   1.000
_cell.angle_alpha   90.00
_cell.angle_beta   90.00
_cell.angle_gamma   90.00
#
_symmetry.space_group_name_H-M   'P 1'
#
loop_
_entity.id
_entity.type
_entity.pdbx_description
1 polymer ?
#
loop_
_entity_poly.entity_id
_entity_poly.type
_entity_poly.pdbx_seq_one_letter_code
_entity_poly.pdbx_strand_id
1 'polypeptide(L)' 'MSLREYLKEQKINLKRLLEMYDDWNGITIVNDNELNVIVEDRTVNIYDNRKELLQKEVVAFGFYDGVFTVRIK' A
#
# COMPACT_ATOMS: atom_id res chain seq x y z
N MET A 1 20.47 -19.69 1.04
CA MET A 1 19.36 -18.74 0.85
C MET A 1 19.37 -18.31 -0.61
N SER A 2 18.34 -18.67 -1.36
CA SER A 2 18.21 -18.33 -2.78
C SER A 2 17.68 -16.91 -2.97
N LEU A 3 17.98 -16.29 -4.11
CA LEU A 3 17.40 -15.00 -4.48
C LEU A 3 15.86 -15.01 -4.44
N ARG A 4 15.25 -16.16 -4.78
CA ARG A 4 13.80 -16.37 -4.67
C ARG A 4 13.31 -16.31 -3.22
N GLU A 5 14.04 -16.89 -2.28
CA GLU A 5 13.68 -16.85 -0.85
C GLU A 5 13.89 -15.45 -0.27
N TYR A 6 14.99 -14.79 -0.62
CA TYR A 6 15.28 -13.40 -0.21
C TYR A 6 14.21 -12.41 -0.68
N LEU A 7 13.76 -12.54 -1.93
CA LEU A 7 12.68 -11.71 -2.48
C LEU A 7 11.32 -12.06 -1.86
N LYS A 8 11.12 -13.29 -1.38
CA LYS A 8 9.92 -13.72 -0.65
C LYS A 8 9.85 -13.13 0.76
N GLU A 9 11.00 -12.85 1.36
CA GLU A 9 11.13 -12.32 2.73
C GLU A 9 11.12 -10.79 2.80
N GLN A 10 11.33 -10.09 1.69
CA GLN A 10 11.20 -8.62 1.65
C GLN A 10 9.72 -8.23 1.70
N LYS A 11 9.20 -8.17 2.94
CA LYS A 11 7.90 -7.57 3.25
C LYS A 11 7.93 -6.09 2.86
N ILE A 12 7.18 -5.73 1.84
CA ILE A 12 6.98 -4.33 1.46
C ILE A 12 5.97 -3.70 2.43
N ASN A 13 6.32 -2.55 3.00
CA ASN A 13 5.39 -1.78 3.81
C ASN A 13 4.67 -0.74 2.95
N LEU A 14 3.60 -0.16 3.48
CA LEU A 14 2.79 0.81 2.74
C LEU A 14 3.64 2.01 2.30
N LYS A 15 4.56 2.50 3.14
CA LYS A 15 5.46 3.61 2.79
C LYS A 15 6.22 3.32 1.50
N ARG A 16 6.93 2.19 1.45
CA ARG A 16 7.74 1.81 0.30
C ARG A 16 6.90 1.58 -0.94
N LEU A 17 5.69 1.05 -0.80
CA LEU A 17 4.77 0.90 -1.92
C LEU A 17 4.34 2.27 -2.48
N LEU A 18 3.92 3.21 -1.64
CA LEU A 18 3.51 4.55 -2.10
C LEU A 18 4.68 5.32 -2.73
N GLU A 19 5.90 5.15 -2.21
CA GLU A 19 7.12 5.73 -2.81
C GLU A 19 7.49 5.10 -4.16
N MET A 20 7.09 3.86 -4.44
CA MET A 20 7.27 3.23 -5.76
C MET A 20 6.28 3.75 -6.81
N TYR A 21 5.18 4.36 -6.38
CA TYR A 21 4.13 4.94 -7.20
C TYR A 21 3.92 6.40 -6.80
N ASP A 22 5.00 7.14 -6.61
CA ASP A 22 4.97 8.54 -6.16
C ASP A 22 4.36 9.50 -7.20
N ASP A 23 4.34 9.08 -8.47
CA ASP A 23 3.67 9.75 -9.59
C ASP A 23 2.15 9.52 -9.62
N TRP A 24 1.62 8.64 -8.77
CA TRP A 24 0.18 8.41 -8.66
C TRP A 24 -0.53 9.59 -7.99
N ASN A 25 -1.20 10.41 -8.81
CA ASN A 25 -1.95 11.58 -8.37
C ASN A 25 -3.45 11.29 -8.07
N GLY A 26 -3.84 10.02 -8.13
CA GLY A 26 -5.22 9.55 -7.99
C GLY A 26 -5.64 9.19 -6.57
N ILE A 27 -6.83 8.59 -6.45
CA ILE A 27 -7.35 8.05 -5.20
C ILE A 27 -6.70 6.71 -4.89
N THR A 28 -6.44 6.50 -3.61
CA THR A 28 -5.99 5.23 -3.06
C THR A 28 -6.93 4.78 -1.96
N ILE A 29 -7.33 3.52 -2.03
CA ILE A 29 -8.11 2.84 -0.99
C ILE A 29 -7.17 1.91 -0.25
N VAL A 30 -7.08 2.06 1.07
CA VAL A 30 -6.34 1.13 1.93
C VAL A 30 -7.34 0.32 2.74
N ASN A 31 -7.29 -1.00 2.58
CA ASN A 31 -8.12 -1.97 3.29
C ASN A 31 -7.31 -2.75 4.31
N ASP A 32 -7.98 -3.18 5.37
CA ASP A 32 -7.44 -4.22 6.25
C ASP A 32 -7.47 -5.61 5.57
N ASN A 33 -6.96 -6.63 6.26
CA ASN A 33 -6.90 -7.98 5.73
C ASN A 33 -8.29 -8.63 5.55
N GLU A 34 -9.34 -8.09 6.18
CA GLU A 34 -10.74 -8.51 6.09
C GLU A 34 -11.52 -7.75 4.99
N LEU A 35 -10.83 -6.90 4.22
CA LEU A 35 -11.38 -6.05 3.16
C LEU A 35 -12.22 -4.87 3.66
N ASN A 36 -12.15 -4.51 4.94
CA ASN A 36 -12.76 -3.28 5.43
C ASN A 36 -11.90 -2.08 5.05
N VAL A 37 -12.53 -1.01 4.59
CA VAL A 37 -11.86 0.24 4.23
C VAL A 37 -11.36 0.94 5.49
N ILE A 38 -10.05 1.19 5.56
CA ILE A 38 -9.40 1.98 6.62
C ILE A 38 -9.32 3.46 6.20
N VAL A 39 -9.03 3.71 4.93
CA VAL A 39 -8.96 5.06 4.35
C VAL A 39 -9.17 5.02 2.85
N GLU A 40 -9.85 6.04 2.34
CA GLU A 40 -9.96 6.37 0.93
C GLU A 40 -9.66 7.86 0.78
N ASP A 41 -8.54 8.19 0.12
CA ASP A 41 -8.10 9.56 -0.09
C ASP A 41 -7.06 9.60 -1.23
N ARG A 42 -6.58 10.78 -1.62
CA ARG A 42 -5.43 10.91 -2.53
C ARG A 42 -4.20 10.26 -1.90
N THR A 43 -3.38 9.60 -2.72
CA THR A 43 -2.14 8.94 -2.23
C THR A 43 -1.27 9.90 -1.40
N VAL A 44 -1.09 11.15 -1.84
CA VAL A 44 -0.31 12.15 -1.11
C VAL A 44 -0.88 12.44 0.28
N ASN A 45 -2.20 12.52 0.42
CA ASN A 45 -2.85 12.77 1.70
C ASN A 45 -2.69 11.57 2.65
N ILE A 46 -2.76 10.35 2.13
CA ILE A 46 -2.50 9.14 2.92
C ILE A 46 -1.05 9.14 3.38
N TYR A 47 -0.11 9.42 2.47
CA TYR A 47 1.31 9.48 2.79
C TYR A 47 1.59 10.52 3.89
N ASP A 48 1.00 11.70 3.79
CA ASP A 48 1.26 12.82 4.72
C ASP A 48 0.50 12.73 6.04
N ASN A 49 -0.75 12.25 6.03
CA ASN A 49 -1.62 12.32 7.21
C ASN A 49 -1.81 10.98 7.93
N ARG A 50 -1.61 9.84 7.27
CA ARG A 50 -1.86 8.49 7.84
C ARG A 50 -0.55 7.76 8.18
N LYS A 51 0.33 8.43 8.93
CA LYS A 51 1.68 7.93 9.28
C LYS A 51 1.65 6.58 10.01
N GLU A 52 0.58 6.28 10.75
CA GLU A 52 0.38 5.02 11.45
C GLU A 52 0.20 3.82 10.50
N LEU A 53 -0.25 4.05 9.27
CA LEU A 53 -0.43 3.01 8.26
C LEU A 53 0.87 2.70 7.51
N LEU A 54 1.80 3.65 7.45
CA LEU A 54 3.00 3.57 6.60
C LEU A 54 3.93 2.39 6.92
N GLN A 55 3.94 1.93 8.17
CA GLN A 55 4.74 0.79 8.61
C GLN A 55 4.04 -0.57 8.46
N LYS A 56 2.76 -0.57 8.07
CA LYS A 56 1.98 -1.79 7.90
C LYS A 56 2.43 -2.59 6.70
N GLU A 57 2.41 -3.91 6.82
CA GLU A 57 2.84 -4.82 5.75
C GLU A 57 1.78 -4.84 4.66
N VAL A 58 2.17 -4.59 3.42
CA VAL A 58 1.29 -4.74 2.26
C VAL A 58 1.16 -6.22 1.93
N VAL A 59 -0.07 -6.69 1.88
CA VAL A 59 -0.42 -8.08 1.54
C VAL A 59 -0.77 -8.23 0.07
N ALA A 60 -1.42 -7.22 -0.50
CA ALA A 60 -1.80 -7.18 -1.91
C ALA A 60 -2.03 -5.73 -2.35
N PHE A 61 -1.91 -5.45 -3.64
CA PHE A 61 -2.32 -4.19 -4.24
C PHE A 61 -2.72 -4.38 -5.70
N GLY A 62 -3.48 -3.43 -6.26
CA GLY A 62 -3.89 -3.43 -7.65
C GLY A 62 -4.55 -2.11 -8.06
N PHE A 63 -4.72 -1.91 -9.36
CA PHE A 63 -5.41 -0.75 -9.93
C PHE A 63 -6.73 -1.20 -10.52
N TYR A 64 -7.83 -0.58 -10.10
CA TYR A 64 -9.19 -0.92 -10.51
C TYR A 64 -9.93 0.37 -10.85
N ASP A 65 -10.42 0.49 -12.08
CA ASP A 65 -11.26 1.63 -12.51
C ASP A 65 -10.69 3.02 -12.17
N GLY A 66 -9.35 3.17 -12.26
CA GLY A 66 -8.66 4.42 -11.94
C GLY A 66 -8.41 4.65 -10.44
N VAL A 67 -8.61 3.64 -9.60
CA VAL A 67 -8.35 3.66 -8.15
C VAL A 67 -7.20 2.71 -7.82
N PHE A 68 -6.26 3.18 -7.00
CA PHE A 68 -5.16 2.35 -6.50
C PHE A 68 -5.57 1.70 -5.17
N THR A 69 -5.81 0.39 -5.17
CA THR A 69 -6.28 -0.33 -3.98
C THR A 69 -5.14 -1.11 -3.35
N VAL A 70 -4.95 -0.95 -2.04
CA VAL A 70 -3.90 -1.60 -1.25
C VAL A 70 -4.53 -2.32 -0.06
N ARG A 71 -4.06 -3.53 0.24
CA ARG A 71 -4.44 -4.30 1.42
C ARG A 71 -3.27 -4.47 2.37
N ILE A 72 -3.47 -4.18 3.65
CA ILE A 72 -2.42 -4.20 4.68
C ILE A 72 -2.74 -5.12 5.87
N LYS A 73 -1.71 -5.52 6.63
CA LYS A 73 -1.82 -6.19 7.94
C LYS A 73 -0.87 -5.57 8.98
#